data_AF-A0A2A3T2X8-F1
#
_entry.id   AF-A0A2A3T2X8-F1
#
_cell.length_a   1.000
_cell.length_b   1.000
_cell.length_c   1.000
_cell.angle_alpha   90.00
_cell.angle_beta   90.00
_cell.angle_gamma   90.00
#
_symmetry.space_group_name_H-M   'P 1'
#
loop_
_entity.id
_entity.type
_entity.pdbx_description
1 polymer ?
#
loop_
_entity_poly.entity_id
_entity_poly.type
_entity_poly.pdbx_seq_one_letter_code
_entity_poly.pdbx_strand_id
1 'polypeptide(L)'
;MGYDRSNKQNRYKKYAQNLFVAVTGRIIHKNILGKNDDFKKDISELERIIQNVGLFTKILKVCDKVVTSFLGDFVVERKIDEANTAHNFFSNQVYSKDMLEVIDSKIRQEREEIDYIKKTISGL
;
A
#
# COMPACT_ATOMS: atom_id res chain seq x y z
N MET A 1 -1.16 28.13 -0.40
CA MET A 1 -1.49 26.74 -0.74
C MET A 1 -2.59 26.30 0.23
N GLY A 2 -3.84 26.31 -0.23
CA GLY A 2 -4.99 26.03 0.63
C GLY A 2 -5.01 24.55 0.98
N TYR A 3 -4.72 24.22 2.24
CA TYR A 3 -5.10 22.94 2.81
C TYR A 3 -6.63 22.92 2.86
N ASP A 4 -7.22 22.22 1.91
CA ASP A 4 -8.64 22.02 1.81
C ASP A 4 -9.14 21.30 3.08
N ARG A 5 -9.70 22.08 4.01
CA ARG A 5 -10.26 21.64 5.30
C ARG A 5 -11.55 20.83 5.13
N SER A 6 -12.00 20.56 3.91
CA SER A 6 -13.22 19.80 3.62
C SER A 6 -13.01 18.30 3.50
N ASN A 7 -11.77 17.81 3.47
CA ASN A 7 -11.54 16.39 3.33
C ASN A 7 -11.82 15.70 4.67
N LYS A 8 -12.90 14.89 4.75
CA LYS A 8 -13.13 13.90 5.80
C LYS A 8 -11.97 12.88 5.78
N GLN A 9 -10.77 13.31 6.16
CA GLN A 9 -9.60 12.46 6.23
C GLN A 9 -9.90 11.36 7.23
N ASN A 10 -9.73 10.11 6.81
CA ASN A 10 -9.88 8.97 7.70
C ASN A 10 -9.06 9.23 8.97
N ARG A 11 -9.69 9.08 10.15
CA ARG A 11 -9.09 9.38 11.47
C ARG A 11 -7.74 8.70 11.70
N TYR A 12 -7.47 7.63 10.95
CA TYR A 12 -6.26 6.82 11.04
C TYR A 12 -5.19 7.15 10.01
N LYS A 13 -5.44 8.04 9.02
CA LYS A 13 -4.45 8.36 7.96
C LYS A 13 -3.10 8.84 8.51
N LYS A 14 -3.11 9.55 9.64
CA LYS A 14 -1.88 10.01 10.31
C LYS A 14 -0.98 8.88 10.85
N TYR A 15 -1.55 7.70 11.13
CA TYR A 15 -0.80 6.54 11.61
C TYR A 15 -0.36 5.61 10.48
N ALA A 16 -0.91 5.79 9.27
CA ALA A 16 -0.74 4.87 8.15
C ALA A 16 0.45 5.20 7.23
N GLN A 17 1.33 6.12 7.61
CA GLN A 17 2.50 6.48 6.77
C GLN A 17 3.43 5.29 6.53
N ASN A 18 3.80 4.58 7.59
CA ASN A 18 4.64 3.37 7.47
C ASN A 18 3.89 2.26 6.73
N LEU A 19 2.59 2.13 6.97
CA LEU A 19 1.75 1.19 6.23
C LEU A 19 1.74 1.51 4.73
N PHE A 20 1.65 2.78 4.35
CA PHE A 20 1.70 3.20 2.95
C PHE A 20 3.02 2.82 2.28
N VAL A 21 4.15 3.05 2.94
CA VAL A 21 5.46 2.62 2.42
C VAL A 21 5.52 1.09 2.29
N ALA A 22 5.05 0.36 3.30
CA ALA A 22 5.05 -1.11 3.29
C ALA A 22 4.14 -1.67 2.18
N VAL A 23 2.95 -1.11 1.99
CA VAL A 23 2.01 -1.51 0.92
C VAL A 23 2.58 -1.17 -0.44
N THR A 24 3.26 -0.04 -0.60
CA THR A 24 3.96 0.32 -1.85
C THR A 24 4.99 -0.73 -2.22
N GLY A 25 5.85 -1.10 -1.26
CA GLY A 25 6.83 -2.18 -1.46
C GLY A 25 6.15 -3.51 -1.80
N ARG A 26 5.06 -3.87 -1.10
CA ARG A 26 4.30 -5.10 -1.36
C ARG A 26 3.68 -5.13 -2.77
N ILE A 27 3.14 -4.01 -3.26
CA ILE A 27 2.62 -3.91 -4.63
C ILE A 27 3.75 -4.14 -5.63
N ILE A 28 4.88 -3.45 -5.44
CA ILE A 28 6.02 -3.54 -6.37
C ILE A 28 6.62 -4.94 -6.39
N HIS A 29 7.04 -5.48 -5.25
CA HIS A 29 7.73 -6.77 -5.21
C HIS A 29 6.79 -7.93 -5.58
N LYS A 30 5.70 -8.08 -4.84
CA LYS A 30 4.85 -9.27 -4.94
C LYS A 30 3.97 -9.26 -6.19
N ASN A 31 3.45 -8.10 -6.60
CA ASN A 31 2.40 -8.05 -7.62
C ASN A 31 2.92 -7.58 -8.99
N ILE A 32 3.84 -6.62 -9.01
CA ILE A 32 4.45 -6.13 -10.25
C ILE A 32 5.63 -7.01 -10.66
N LEU A 33 6.67 -7.10 -9.83
CA LEU A 33 7.87 -7.92 -10.11
C LEU A 33 7.60 -9.41 -9.97
N GLY A 34 6.59 -9.81 -9.19
CA GLY A 34 6.26 -11.22 -8.95
C GLY A 34 7.31 -11.95 -8.10
N LYS A 35 8.11 -11.21 -7.34
CA LYS A 35 9.18 -11.74 -6.49
C LYS A 35 8.71 -11.70 -5.02
N ASN A 36 9.02 -12.75 -4.28
CA ASN A 36 8.75 -12.86 -2.83
C ASN A 36 10.04 -12.80 -1.99
N ASP A 37 11.13 -12.31 -2.59
CA ASP A 37 12.52 -12.48 -2.11
C ASP A 37 13.12 -11.16 -1.57
N ASP A 38 14.39 -11.22 -1.13
CA ASP A 38 15.19 -10.12 -0.56
C ASP A 38 15.26 -8.88 -1.48
N PHE A 39 14.84 -7.71 -0.96
CA PHE A 39 14.92 -6.39 -1.63
C PHE A 39 16.29 -6.13 -2.28
N LYS A 40 17.39 -6.66 -1.70
CA LYS A 40 18.74 -6.49 -2.25
C LYS A 40 18.89 -7.03 -3.68
N LYS A 41 18.15 -8.07 -4.03
CA LYS A 41 18.19 -8.69 -5.36
C LYS A 41 17.42 -7.89 -6.42
N ASP A 42 16.63 -6.91 -6.00
CA ASP A 42 15.67 -6.18 -6.84
C ASP A 42 16.02 -4.69 -6.97
N ILE A 43 17.17 -4.26 -6.43
CA ILE A 43 17.56 -2.83 -6.38
C ILE A 43 17.53 -2.20 -7.78
N SER A 44 18.06 -2.87 -8.80
CA SER A 44 18.12 -2.35 -10.16
C SER A 44 16.73 -2.16 -10.78
N GLU A 45 15.82 -3.12 -10.60
CA GLU A 45 14.44 -2.99 -11.06
C GLU A 45 13.66 -1.93 -10.29
N LEU A 46 13.87 -1.84 -8.97
CA LEU A 46 13.28 -0.79 -8.14
C LEU A 46 13.74 0.59 -8.58
N GLU A 47 15.03 0.76 -8.80
CA GLU A 47 15.61 2.02 -9.29
C GLU A 47 14.96 2.43 -10.61
N ARG A 48 14.87 1.52 -11.60
CA ARG A 48 14.21 1.79 -12.89
C ARG A 48 12.76 2.21 -12.74
N ILE A 49 12.00 1.55 -11.85
CA ILE A 49 10.60 1.91 -11.58
C ILE A 49 10.51 3.30 -10.96
N ILE A 50 11.35 3.60 -9.97
CA ILE A 50 11.34 4.88 -9.23
C ILE A 50 11.78 6.04 -10.14
N GLN A 51 12.79 5.83 -11.00
CA GLN A 51 13.26 6.84 -11.96
C GLN A 51 12.18 7.19 -12.99
N ASN A 52 11.29 6.26 -13.33
CA ASN A 52 10.12 6.55 -14.15
C ASN A 52 9.02 7.23 -13.30
N VAL A 53 9.13 8.54 -13.12
CA VAL A 53 8.22 9.35 -12.28
C VAL A 53 6.74 9.13 -12.62
N GLY A 54 6.40 9.03 -13.91
CA GLY A 54 5.02 8.83 -14.36
C GLY A 54 4.46 7.48 -13.92
N LEU A 55 5.24 6.41 -14.10
CA LEU A 55 4.91 5.07 -13.65
C LEU A 55 4.85 4.98 -12.12
N PHE A 56 5.85 5.51 -11.42
CA PHE A 56 5.90 5.49 -9.97
C PHE A 56 4.72 6.24 -9.35
N THR A 57 4.31 7.37 -9.95
CA THR A 57 3.11 8.11 -9.55
C THR A 57 1.84 7.25 -9.68
N LYS A 58 1.72 6.43 -10.73
CA LYS A 58 0.58 5.50 -10.87
C LYS A 58 0.58 4.46 -9.75
N ILE A 59 1.75 3.89 -9.42
CA ILE A 59 1.91 2.94 -8.30
C ILE A 59 1.50 3.57 -6.97
N LEU A 60 1.95 4.80 -6.68
CA LEU A 60 1.59 5.51 -5.46
C LEU A 60 0.08 5.79 -5.35
N LYS A 61 -0.59 6.08 -6.47
CA LYS A 61 -2.05 6.24 -6.51
C LYS A 61 -2.79 4.94 -6.20
N VAL A 62 -2.33 3.81 -6.75
CA VAL A 62 -2.87 2.48 -6.40
C VAL A 62 -2.67 2.21 -4.91
N CYS A 63 -1.49 2.51 -4.37
CA CYS A 63 -1.22 2.37 -2.95
C CYS A 63 -2.17 3.21 -2.08
N ASP A 64 -2.42 4.49 -2.42
CA ASP A 64 -3.35 5.33 -1.65
C ASP A 64 -4.78 4.78 -1.65
N LYS A 65 -5.26 4.22 -2.78
CA LYS A 65 -6.56 3.53 -2.84
C LYS A 65 -6.59 2.31 -1.94
N VAL A 66 -5.56 1.45 -2.01
CA VAL A 66 -5.45 0.23 -1.19
C VAL A 66 -5.44 0.59 0.29
N VAL A 67 -4.61 1.54 0.72
CA VAL A 67 -4.54 1.98 2.12
C VAL A 67 -5.85 2.61 2.55
N THR A 68 -6.46 3.47 1.72
CA THR A 68 -7.75 4.09 2.06
C THR A 68 -8.86 3.05 2.21
N SER A 69 -8.91 2.05 1.33
CA SER A 69 -9.86 0.93 1.41
C SER A 69 -9.59 0.03 2.63
N PHE A 70 -8.32 -0.22 2.98
CA PHE A 70 -7.94 -0.96 4.18
C PHE A 70 -8.38 -0.22 5.45
N LEU A 71 -8.12 1.08 5.54
CA LEU A 71 -8.51 1.89 6.71
C LEU A 71 -10.03 2.07 6.85
N GLY A 72 -10.80 1.80 5.80
CA GLY A 72 -12.26 1.78 5.80
C GLY A 72 -12.88 0.39 5.98
N ASP A 73 -12.06 -0.66 6.16
CA ASP A 73 -12.55 -2.02 6.33
C ASP A 73 -13.02 -2.25 7.78
N PHE A 74 -14.23 -2.80 7.94
CA PHE A 74 -14.82 -3.07 9.25
C PHE A 74 -13.98 -4.04 10.09
N VAL A 75 -13.30 -5.01 9.48
CA VAL A 75 -12.42 -5.95 10.20
C VAL A 75 -11.22 -5.20 10.78
N VAL A 76 -10.68 -4.24 10.02
CA VAL A 76 -9.55 -3.40 10.47
C VAL A 76 -9.99 -2.47 11.59
N GLU A 77 -11.18 -1.86 11.47
CA GLU A 77 -11.73 -1.00 12.53
C GLU A 77 -11.88 -1.77 13.85
N ARG A 78 -12.46 -2.98 13.81
CA ARG A 78 -12.55 -3.84 14.98
C ARG A 78 -11.19 -4.18 15.59
N LYS A 79 -10.18 -4.44 14.76
CA LYS A 79 -8.83 -4.74 15.24
C LYS A 79 -8.15 -3.52 15.88
N ILE A 80 -8.44 -2.32 15.38
CA ILE A 80 -7.95 -1.09 16.02
C ILE A 80 -8.60 -0.92 17.41
N ASP A 81 -9.89 -1.21 17.54
CA ASP A 81 -10.59 -1.16 18.83
C ASP A 81 -10.04 -2.21 19.81
N GLU A 82 -9.78 -3.44 19.34
CA GLU A 82 -9.15 -4.52 20.12
C GLU A 82 -7.72 -4.18 20.57
N ALA A 83 -7.00 -3.31 19.84
CA ALA A 83 -5.63 -2.91 20.15
C ALA A 83 -5.51 -1.84 21.25
N ASN A 84 -6.62 -1.39 21.83
CA ASN A 84 -6.78 -0.27 22.76
C ASN A 84 -6.45 1.12 22.16
N THR A 85 -5.43 1.22 21.31
CA THR A 85 -5.07 2.47 20.62
C THR A 85 -4.68 2.22 19.16
N ALA A 86 -4.95 3.20 18.29
CA ALA A 86 -4.47 3.17 16.92
C ALA A 86 -2.95 3.04 16.84
N HIS A 87 -2.19 3.67 17.76
CA HIS A 87 -0.74 3.56 17.77
C HIS A 87 -0.29 2.10 17.94
N ASN A 88 -0.86 1.37 18.91
CA ASN A 88 -0.53 -0.04 19.14
C ASN A 88 -0.86 -0.92 17.93
N PHE A 89 -1.98 -0.62 17.26
CA PHE A 89 -2.35 -1.33 16.04
C PHE A 89 -1.32 -1.09 14.93
N PHE A 90 -1.06 0.18 14.59
CA PHE A 90 -0.17 0.54 13.47
C PHE A 90 1.32 0.28 13.74
N SER A 91 1.75 0.19 15.00
CA SER A 91 3.15 -0.11 15.33
C SER A 91 3.49 -1.58 15.14
N ASN A 92 2.56 -2.50 15.40
CA ASN A 92 2.83 -3.93 15.43
C ASN A 92 1.74 -4.80 14.78
N GLN A 93 0.48 -4.59 15.14
CA GLN A 93 -0.60 -5.53 14.78
C GLN A 93 -1.05 -5.42 13.32
N VAL A 94 -0.82 -4.27 12.68
CA VAL A 94 -1.14 -4.02 11.26
C VAL A 94 -0.39 -4.97 10.31
N TYR A 95 0.71 -5.58 10.77
CA TYR A 95 1.49 -6.57 10.02
C TYR A 95 1.18 -8.02 10.41
N SER A 96 0.17 -8.24 11.25
CA SER A 96 -0.31 -9.60 11.55
C SER A 96 -0.83 -10.31 10.30
N LYS A 97 -0.83 -11.65 10.32
CA LYS A 97 -1.26 -12.48 9.19
C LYS A 97 -2.64 -12.06 8.66
N ASP A 98 -3.63 -11.89 9.54
CA ASP A 98 -4.99 -11.51 9.17
C ASP A 98 -5.02 -10.14 8.48
N MET A 99 -4.25 -9.16 8.97
CA MET A 99 -4.18 -7.84 8.36
C MET A 99 -3.47 -7.85 7.01
N LEU A 100 -2.43 -8.68 6.85
CA LEU A 100 -1.78 -8.90 5.57
C LEU A 100 -2.74 -9.55 4.55
N GLU A 101 -3.65 -10.42 4.98
CA GLU A 101 -4.69 -11.00 4.13
C GLU A 101 -5.72 -9.94 3.70
N VAL A 102 -6.12 -9.03 4.60
CA VAL A 102 -6.98 -7.90 4.24
C VAL A 102 -6.27 -6.98 3.24
N ILE A 103 -5.00 -6.64 3.46
CA ILE A 103 -4.18 -5.85 2.53
C ILE A 103 -4.12 -6.54 1.16
N ASP A 104 -3.79 -7.83 1.12
CA ASP A 104 -3.75 -8.59 -0.14
C ASP A 104 -5.11 -8.62 -0.84
N SER A 105 -6.21 -8.66 -0.08
CA SER A 105 -7.57 -8.54 -0.62
C SER A 105 -7.80 -7.18 -1.26
N LYS A 106 -7.38 -6.09 -0.61
CA LYS A 106 -7.48 -4.74 -1.17
C LYS A 106 -6.60 -4.56 -2.40
N ILE A 107 -5.40 -5.13 -2.42
CA ILE A 107 -4.52 -5.14 -3.60
C ILE A 107 -5.20 -5.87 -4.78
N ARG A 108 -5.84 -7.02 -4.54
CA ARG A 108 -6.57 -7.77 -5.58
C ARG A 108 -7.72 -6.97 -6.20
N GLN A 109 -8.33 -6.05 -5.46
CA GLN A 109 -9.38 -5.17 -6.00
C GLN A 109 -8.82 -4.17 -7.02
N GLU A 110 -7.53 -3.81 -6.94
CA GLU A 110 -6.84 -2.92 -7.89
C GLU A 110 -6.06 -3.71 -8.97
N ARG A 111 -6.37 -4.99 -9.19
CA ARG A 111 -5.60 -5.88 -10.07
C ARG A 111 -5.51 -5.38 -11.52
N GLU A 112 -6.58 -4.81 -12.06
CA GLU A 112 -6.59 -4.32 -13.44
C GLU A 112 -5.54 -3.22 -13.67
N GLU A 113 -5.46 -2.25 -12.75
CA GLU A 113 -4.47 -1.17 -12.81
C GLU A 113 -3.05 -1.71 -12.58
N ILE A 114 -2.88 -2.65 -11.66
CA ILE A 114 -1.59 -3.30 -11.40
C ILE A 114 -1.10 -4.09 -12.63
N ASP A 115 -1.98 -4.83 -13.30
CA ASP A 115 -1.64 -5.59 -14.51
C ASP A 115 -1.27 -4.65 -15.67
N TYR A 116 -1.92 -3.48 -15.77
CA TYR A 116 -1.55 -2.43 -16.73
C TYR A 116 -0.16 -1.84 -16.43
N ILE A 117 0.13 -1.50 -15.16
CA ILE A 117 1.44 -1.02 -14.71
C ILE A 117 2.52 -2.06 -15.02
N LYS A 118 2.25 -3.33 -14.73
CA LYS A 118 3.18 -4.44 -14.97
C LYS A 118 3.55 -4.57 -16.44
N LYS A 119 2.57 -4.52 -17.35
CA LYS A 119 2.82 -4.53 -18.81
C LYS A 119 3.67 -3.34 -19.26
N THR A 120 3.46 -2.18 -18.66
CA THR A 120 4.25 -0.96 -18.96
C THR A 120 5.72 -1.14 -18.57
N ILE A 121 5.99 -1.82 -17.47
CA ILE A 121 7.36 -2.10 -16.99
C ILE A 121 8.07 -3.14 -17.85
N SER A 122 7.37 -4.20 -18.27
CA SER A 122 7.96 -5.21 -19.15
C SER A 122 8.37 -4.66 -20.53
N GLY A 123 7.84 -3.50 -20.92
CA GLY A 123 8.23 -2.78 -22.14
C GLY A 123 9.34 -1.75 -21.96
N LEU A 124 9.83 -1.51 -20.74
CA LEU A 124 11.01 -0.67 -20.45
C LEU A 124 12.29 -1.49 -20.59
#